data_AF-A0A1Z5JXV4-F1
#
_entry.id   AF-A0A1Z5JXV4-F1
#
_cell.length_a   1.000
_cell.length_b   1.000
_cell.length_c   1.000
_cell.angle_alpha   90.00
_cell.angle_beta   90.00
_cell.angle_gamma   90.00
#
_symmetry.space_group_name_H-M   'P 1'
#
loop_
_entity.id
_entity.type
_entity.pdbx_description
1 polymer ?
#
loop_
_entity_poly.entity_id
_entity_poly.type
_entity_poly.pdbx_seq_one_letter_code
_entity_poly.pdbx_strand_id
1 'polypeptide(L)'
;MNDTKDEIRRQIFFDPPTIEDALKNYTSWFVAQNQAATLEVLSLTRMLSKCINQHTLDTNNRQEMILASVWNPVQQDESRKVTQTFGRVALQAIWKHLNLVSSRRKSEINADPEADDEDLADSFFNLFESALFASLEEDSFARLIWNTDRGKEELTRRAAQRRADAAQREIVRKDETQRLSHIEEID
;
A
#
# COMPACT_ATOMS: atom_id res chain seq x y z
N MET A 1 -25.84 -22.01 11.34
CA MET A 1 -24.81 -21.41 12.22
C MET A 1 -23.37 -21.76 11.80
N ASN A 2 -23.15 -22.65 10.81
CA ASN A 2 -21.83 -22.93 10.22
C ASN A 2 -21.47 -22.00 9.05
N ASP A 3 -22.46 -21.46 8.33
CA ASP A 3 -22.23 -20.68 7.10
C ASP A 3 -21.39 -19.41 7.34
N THR A 4 -21.61 -18.71 8.45
CA THR A 4 -20.88 -17.47 8.78
C THR A 4 -19.39 -17.74 9.06
N LYS A 5 -19.04 -18.89 9.64
CA LYS A 5 -17.63 -19.23 9.91
C LYS A 5 -16.90 -19.61 8.64
N ASP A 6 -17.57 -20.32 7.73
CA ASP A 6 -16.99 -20.70 6.45
C ASP A 6 -16.88 -19.51 5.48
N GLU A 7 -17.80 -18.56 5.56
CA GLU A 7 -17.72 -17.30 4.82
C GLU A 7 -16.58 -16.40 5.31
N ILE A 8 -16.42 -16.23 6.64
CA ILE A 8 -15.28 -15.52 7.24
C ILE A 8 -13.96 -16.20 6.85
N ARG A 9 -13.91 -17.55 6.89
CA ARG A 9 -12.72 -18.28 6.44
C ARG A 9 -12.43 -18.02 4.96
N ARG A 10 -13.43 -18.06 4.07
CA ARG A 10 -13.24 -17.77 2.64
C ARG A 10 -12.73 -16.36 2.39
N GLN A 11 -13.28 -15.36 3.09
CA GLN A 11 -12.80 -13.97 3.01
C GLN A 11 -11.37 -13.82 3.56
N ILE A 12 -11.01 -14.54 4.62
CA ILE A 12 -9.64 -14.50 5.18
C ILE A 12 -8.62 -15.20 4.26
N PHE A 13 -9.00 -16.31 3.62
CA PHE A 13 -8.09 -17.15 2.82
C PHE A 13 -7.89 -16.67 1.38
N PHE A 14 -8.88 -15.99 0.79
CA PHE A 14 -8.85 -15.66 -0.64
C PHE A 14 -9.31 -14.22 -0.86
N ASP A 15 -8.57 -13.28 -0.28
CA ASP A 15 -8.69 -11.85 -0.54
C ASP A 15 -7.54 -11.37 -1.43
N PRO A 16 -7.53 -11.70 -2.74
CA PRO A 16 -6.52 -11.18 -3.63
C PRO A 16 -6.64 -9.65 -3.74
N PRO A 17 -5.53 -8.92 -3.94
CA PRO A 17 -4.16 -9.43 -4.08
C PRO A 17 -3.58 -9.88 -2.74
N THR A 18 -2.62 -10.81 -2.81
CA THR A 18 -1.86 -11.22 -1.63
C THR A 18 -1.09 -10.04 -1.05
N ILE A 19 -0.76 -10.10 0.24
CA ILE A 19 0.07 -9.09 0.90
C ILE A 19 1.38 -8.87 0.13
N GLU A 20 1.99 -9.94 -0.39
CA GLU A 20 3.23 -9.84 -1.17
C GLU A 20 3.05 -9.02 -2.46
N ASP A 21 1.95 -9.21 -3.18
CA ASP A 21 1.67 -8.45 -4.39
C ASP A 21 1.30 -7.00 -4.08
N ALA A 22 0.53 -6.75 -3.02
CA ALA A 22 0.25 -5.41 -2.53
C ALA A 22 1.53 -4.66 -2.12
N LEU A 23 2.47 -5.33 -1.43
CA LEU A 23 3.77 -4.77 -1.09
C LEU A 23 4.59 -4.44 -2.34
N LYS A 24 4.58 -5.29 -3.39
CA LYS A 24 5.26 -4.99 -4.66
C LYS A 24 4.67 -3.76 -5.35
N ASN A 25 3.34 -3.66 -5.40
CA ASN A 25 2.64 -2.51 -5.98
C ASN A 25 3.00 -1.23 -5.21
N TYR A 26 2.92 -1.27 -3.89
CA TYR A 26 3.26 -0.14 -3.02
C TYR A 26 4.71 0.29 -3.16
N THR A 27 5.64 -0.67 -3.09
CA THR A 27 7.09 -0.42 -3.22
C THR A 27 7.41 0.25 -4.54
N SER A 28 6.83 -0.25 -5.63
CA SER A 28 7.06 0.28 -6.97
C SER A 28 6.53 1.72 -7.09
N TRP A 29 5.35 2.00 -6.53
CA TRP A 29 4.81 3.35 -6.47
C TRP A 29 5.69 4.28 -5.61
N PHE A 30 6.09 3.85 -4.42
CA PHE A 30 6.84 4.66 -3.46
C PHE A 30 8.26 4.97 -3.96
N VAL A 31 8.95 3.99 -4.57
CA VAL A 31 10.23 4.19 -5.25
C VAL A 31 10.12 5.20 -6.39
N ALA A 32 9.03 5.17 -7.16
CA ALA A 32 8.83 6.12 -8.25
C ALA A 32 8.71 7.58 -7.75
N GLN A 33 8.20 7.79 -6.53
CA GLN A 33 8.16 9.11 -5.88
C GLN A 33 9.49 9.47 -5.20
N ASN A 34 10.22 8.47 -4.70
CA ASN A 34 11.42 8.65 -3.86
C ASN A 34 12.65 7.99 -4.50
N GLN A 35 12.95 8.31 -5.77
CA GLN A 35 13.99 7.61 -6.54
C GLN A 35 15.36 7.62 -5.86
N ALA A 36 15.71 8.72 -5.19
CA ALA A 36 16.97 8.88 -4.45
C ALA A 36 17.11 7.89 -3.28
N ALA A 37 15.99 7.42 -2.70
CA ALA A 37 15.96 6.54 -1.53
C ALA A 37 15.60 5.08 -1.85
N THR A 38 15.76 4.66 -3.11
CA THR A 38 15.31 3.32 -3.58
C THR A 38 15.79 2.16 -2.71
N LEU A 39 17.06 2.15 -2.30
CA LEU A 39 17.62 1.06 -1.49
C LEU A 39 16.99 0.99 -0.09
N GLU A 40 16.68 2.14 0.50
CA GLU A 40 16.06 2.24 1.81
C GLU A 40 14.61 1.76 1.76
N VAL A 41 13.86 2.17 0.73
CA VAL A 41 12.48 1.70 0.49
C VAL A 41 12.43 0.18 0.31
N LEU A 42 13.37 -0.40 -0.43
CA LEU A 42 13.49 -1.85 -0.57
C LEU A 42 13.83 -2.54 0.77
N SER A 43 14.64 -1.89 1.62
CA SER A 43 14.96 -2.38 2.96
C SER A 43 13.73 -2.39 3.87
N LEU A 44 12.97 -1.28 3.91
CA LEU A 44 11.72 -1.14 4.67
C LEU A 44 10.68 -2.17 4.24
N THR A 45 10.55 -2.39 2.93
CA THR A 45 9.65 -3.42 2.36
C THR A 45 10.03 -4.82 2.84
N ARG A 46 11.33 -5.16 2.83
CA ARG A 46 11.82 -6.46 3.32
C ARG A 46 11.61 -6.60 4.82
N MET A 47 11.83 -5.54 5.59
CA MET A 47 11.60 -5.51 7.03
C MET A 47 10.12 -5.81 7.33
N LEU A 48 9.20 -5.11 6.68
CA LEU A 48 7.76 -5.31 6.83
C LEU A 48 7.35 -6.74 6.46
N SER A 49 7.79 -7.23 5.29
CA SER A 49 7.52 -8.60 4.85
C SER A 49 8.03 -9.64 5.85
N LYS A 50 9.23 -9.41 6.43
CA LYS A 50 9.79 -10.29 7.46
C LYS A 50 8.97 -10.25 8.75
N CYS A 51 8.62 -9.06 9.23
CA CYS A 51 7.77 -8.89 10.42
C CYS A 51 6.46 -9.66 10.26
N ILE A 52 5.79 -9.55 9.12
CA ILE A 52 4.54 -10.25 8.83
C ILE A 52 4.75 -11.78 8.80
N ASN A 53 5.75 -12.26 8.06
CA ASN A 53 6.01 -13.69 7.91
C ASN A 53 6.50 -14.38 9.18
N GLN A 54 6.98 -13.63 10.18
CA GLN A 54 7.46 -14.16 11.46
C GLN A 54 6.48 -13.89 12.60
N HIS A 55 5.38 -13.18 12.34
CA HIS A 55 4.40 -12.85 13.37
C HIS A 55 3.58 -14.08 13.74
N THR A 56 3.49 -14.37 15.03
CA THR A 56 2.62 -15.41 15.58
C THR A 56 1.45 -14.75 16.29
N LEU A 57 0.23 -15.22 15.98
CA LEU A 57 -0.99 -14.69 16.59
C LEU A 57 -1.31 -15.39 17.91
N ASP A 58 -1.82 -14.61 18.86
CA ASP A 58 -2.28 -15.13 20.14
C ASP A 58 -3.61 -15.86 19.98
N THR A 59 -3.64 -17.12 20.40
CA THR A 59 -4.84 -17.96 20.34
C THR A 59 -5.83 -17.66 21.48
N ASN A 60 -5.42 -16.88 22.48
CA ASN A 60 -6.26 -16.52 23.62
C ASN A 60 -7.23 -15.37 23.31
N ASN A 61 -6.97 -14.58 22.26
CA ASN A 61 -7.93 -13.58 21.80
C ASN A 61 -9.02 -14.27 20.97
N ARG A 62 -10.27 -14.30 21.48
CA ARG A 62 -11.41 -14.94 20.83
C ARG A 62 -11.73 -14.38 19.44
N GLN A 63 -11.39 -13.11 19.18
CA GLN A 63 -11.56 -12.47 17.86
C GLN A 63 -10.49 -12.91 16.86
N GLU A 64 -9.27 -13.17 17.33
CA GLU A 64 -8.14 -13.61 16.50
C GLU A 64 -8.04 -15.13 16.39
N MET A 65 -8.70 -15.90 17.27
CA MET A 65 -8.60 -17.36 17.33
C MET A 65 -8.85 -18.04 15.96
N ILE A 66 -9.79 -17.52 15.16
CA ILE A 66 -10.05 -18.05 13.82
C ILE A 66 -8.87 -17.77 12.88
N LEU A 67 -8.36 -16.53 12.88
CA LEU A 67 -7.19 -16.16 12.07
C LEU A 67 -5.93 -16.89 12.54
N ALA A 68 -5.69 -16.99 13.84
CA ALA A 68 -4.56 -17.72 14.43
C ALA A 68 -4.57 -19.21 14.04
N SER A 69 -5.77 -19.83 13.96
CA SER A 69 -5.92 -21.24 13.55
C SER A 69 -5.49 -21.52 12.11
N VAL A 70 -5.38 -20.48 11.28
CA VAL A 70 -4.98 -20.60 9.87
C VAL A 70 -3.64 -19.93 9.57
N TRP A 71 -3.34 -18.85 10.28
CA TRP A 71 -2.11 -18.07 10.16
C TRP A 71 -0.90 -18.81 10.72
N ASN A 72 -0.99 -19.29 11.97
CA ASN A 72 0.14 -19.92 12.65
C ASN A 72 0.64 -21.20 11.93
N PRO A 73 -0.24 -22.07 11.41
CA PRO A 73 0.21 -23.20 10.59
C PRO A 73 0.98 -22.78 9.33
N VAL A 74 0.53 -21.73 8.63
CA VAL A 74 1.23 -21.21 7.44
C VAL A 74 2.55 -20.56 7.82
N GLN A 75 2.60 -19.86 8.96
CA GLN A 75 3.82 -19.25 9.48
C GLN A 75 4.91 -20.28 9.80
N GLN A 76 4.52 -21.47 10.28
CA GLN A 76 5.42 -22.58 10.61
C GLN A 76 5.83 -23.42 9.38
N ASP A 77 5.13 -23.28 8.27
CA ASP A 77 5.40 -24.01 7.03
C ASP A 77 6.56 -23.35 6.26
N GLU A 78 7.69 -24.05 6.14
CA GLU A 78 8.85 -23.53 5.38
C GLU A 78 8.59 -23.42 3.87
N SER A 79 7.57 -24.12 3.35
CA SER A 79 7.24 -24.14 1.92
C SER A 79 6.36 -22.96 1.49
N ARG A 80 5.74 -22.23 2.42
CA ARG A 80 4.79 -21.16 2.14
C ARG A 80 5.03 -19.96 3.02
N LYS A 81 4.93 -18.77 2.42
CA LYS A 81 4.97 -17.53 3.19
C LYS A 81 3.55 -17.06 3.50
N VAL A 82 3.38 -16.55 4.72
CA VAL A 82 2.15 -15.86 5.15
C VAL A 82 1.81 -14.74 4.16
N THR A 83 2.79 -13.93 3.75
CA THR A 83 2.56 -12.82 2.80
C THR A 83 2.10 -13.29 1.42
N GLN A 84 2.37 -14.54 1.05
CA GLN A 84 1.94 -15.15 -0.22
C GLN A 84 0.58 -15.85 -0.12
N THR A 85 0.07 -16.03 1.11
CA THR A 85 -1.15 -16.78 1.37
C THR A 85 -2.32 -15.87 1.73
N PHE A 86 -2.04 -14.82 2.49
CA PHE A 86 -3.08 -13.94 3.04
C PHE A 86 -3.16 -12.61 2.29
N GLY A 87 -4.34 -12.00 2.36
CA GLY A 87 -4.69 -10.73 1.73
C GLY A 87 -4.83 -9.57 2.71
N ARG A 88 -5.55 -8.55 2.26
CA ARG A 88 -5.72 -7.28 2.98
C ARG A 88 -6.42 -7.45 4.31
N VAL A 89 -7.52 -8.19 4.35
CA VAL A 89 -8.33 -8.39 5.57
C VAL A 89 -7.51 -9.01 6.70
N ALA A 90 -6.70 -10.01 6.39
CA ALA A 90 -5.82 -10.64 7.38
C ALA A 90 -4.75 -9.66 7.87
N LEU A 91 -4.16 -8.86 6.98
CA LEU A 91 -3.16 -7.86 7.38
C LEU A 91 -3.76 -6.77 8.27
N GLN A 92 -4.97 -6.30 7.98
CA GLN A 92 -5.69 -5.32 8.81
C GLN A 92 -5.85 -5.82 10.26
N ALA A 93 -6.21 -7.10 10.42
CA ALA A 93 -6.42 -7.70 11.73
C ALA A 93 -5.14 -7.72 12.58
N ILE A 94 -3.98 -7.86 11.94
CA ILE A 94 -2.70 -8.04 12.65
C ILE A 94 -1.85 -6.77 12.69
N TRP A 95 -2.21 -5.73 11.93
CA TRP A 95 -1.38 -4.53 11.73
C TRP A 95 -0.91 -3.90 13.04
N LYS A 96 -1.83 -3.73 13.99
CA LYS A 96 -1.55 -3.15 15.31
C LYS A 96 -0.64 -4.02 16.19
N HIS A 97 -0.51 -5.31 15.87
CA HIS A 97 0.31 -6.28 16.62
C HIS A 97 1.72 -6.43 16.07
N LEU A 98 1.99 -5.92 14.85
CA LEU A 98 3.30 -6.03 14.20
C LEU A 98 4.40 -5.23 14.91
N ASN A 99 4.07 -4.37 15.87
CA ASN A 99 5.03 -3.60 16.70
C ASN A 99 6.16 -2.98 15.86
N LEU A 100 5.82 -2.44 14.69
CA LEU A 100 6.79 -1.90 13.71
C LEU A 100 7.64 -0.75 14.28
N VAL A 101 7.11 -0.07 15.30
CA VAL A 101 7.79 0.99 16.09
C VAL A 101 8.94 0.47 16.94
N SER A 102 8.91 -0.79 17.39
CA SER A 102 9.95 -1.38 18.25
C SER A 102 11.26 -1.68 17.50
N SER A 103 11.17 -1.91 16.18
CA SER A 103 12.33 -2.09 15.30
C SER A 103 13.06 -0.76 15.04
N ARG A 104 12.35 0.38 15.14
CA ARG A 104 12.85 1.75 14.99
C ARG A 104 13.74 2.18 16.16
N ARG A 105 13.35 1.86 17.40
CA ARG A 105 14.16 2.19 18.60
C ARG A 105 15.56 1.57 18.61
N LYS A 106 15.79 0.48 17.86
CA LYS A 106 17.15 -0.09 17.75
C LYS A 106 18.03 0.64 16.74
N SER A 107 17.46 1.34 15.75
CA SER A 107 18.22 2.16 14.78
C SER A 107 18.38 3.60 15.25
N GLU A 108 17.39 4.17 15.94
CA GLU A 108 17.37 5.57 16.41
C GLU A 108 18.35 5.89 17.54
N ILE A 109 18.78 4.91 18.33
CA ILE A 109 19.78 5.14 19.41
C ILE A 109 21.13 5.67 18.85
N ASN A 110 21.33 5.65 17.53
CA ASN A 110 22.52 6.14 16.86
C ASN A 110 22.32 7.39 15.97
N ALA A 111 21.14 8.04 15.95
CA ALA A 111 20.85 9.16 15.04
C ALA A 111 20.84 10.54 15.72
N ASP A 112 21.40 11.52 15.02
CA ASP A 112 21.61 12.92 15.43
C ASP A 112 20.27 13.70 15.47
N PRO A 113 19.91 14.38 16.57
CA PRO A 113 18.57 14.97 16.77
C PRO A 113 18.23 16.26 16.00
N GLU A 114 19.08 16.77 15.10
CA GLU A 114 18.85 18.06 14.41
C GLU A 114 18.36 17.96 12.94
N ALA A 115 18.05 16.77 12.43
CA ALA A 115 17.45 16.65 11.10
C ALA A 115 15.93 16.78 11.17
N ASP A 116 15.39 17.93 10.73
CA ASP A 116 13.97 18.13 10.42
C ASP A 116 13.61 17.43 9.07
N ASP A 117 14.06 16.18 8.92
CA ASP A 117 13.69 15.28 7.84
C ASP A 117 12.53 14.43 8.35
N GLU A 118 11.37 14.54 7.71
CA GLU A 118 10.25 13.64 7.93
C GLU A 118 10.75 12.20 7.65
N ASP A 119 10.91 11.40 8.71
CA ASP A 119 11.56 10.08 8.63
C ASP A 119 10.92 9.26 7.50
N LEU A 120 11.74 8.89 6.51
CA LEU A 120 11.30 8.13 5.34
C LEU A 120 10.58 6.85 5.76
N ALA A 121 11.01 6.23 6.87
CA ALA A 121 10.36 5.05 7.43
C ALA A 121 8.95 5.36 7.93
N ASP A 122 8.75 6.46 8.66
CA ASP A 122 7.43 6.89 9.13
C ASP A 122 6.51 7.19 7.95
N SER A 123 7.00 7.94 6.97
CA SER A 123 6.26 8.22 5.74
C SER A 123 5.87 6.93 5.02
N PHE A 124 6.79 5.97 4.92
CA PHE A 124 6.55 4.68 4.29
C PHE A 124 5.50 3.85 5.05
N PHE A 125 5.56 3.76 6.37
CA PHE A 125 4.60 2.96 7.14
C PHE A 125 3.23 3.63 7.25
N ASN A 126 3.18 4.95 7.48
CA ASN A 126 1.94 5.71 7.61
C ASN A 126 1.13 5.72 6.31
N LEU A 127 1.80 5.92 5.15
CA LEU A 127 1.11 5.88 3.86
C LEU A 127 0.60 4.47 3.52
N PHE A 128 1.35 3.43 3.85
CA PHE A 128 0.89 2.06 3.65
C PHE A 128 -0.29 1.71 4.56
N GLU A 129 -0.25 2.12 5.83
CA GLU A 129 -1.36 1.95 6.78
C GLU A 129 -2.62 2.68 6.30
N SER A 130 -2.48 3.92 5.81
CA SER A 130 -3.59 4.68 5.23
C SER A 130 -4.25 3.90 4.09
N ALA A 131 -3.47 3.38 3.13
CA ALA A 131 -3.98 2.55 2.06
C ALA A 131 -4.58 1.21 2.55
N LEU A 132 -4.00 0.62 3.60
CA LEU A 132 -4.48 -0.62 4.21
C LEU A 132 -5.89 -0.44 4.78
N PHE A 133 -6.25 0.70 5.35
CA PHE A 133 -7.55 0.94 5.98
C PHE A 133 -8.54 1.79 5.16
N ALA A 134 -8.12 2.40 4.06
CA ALA A 134 -8.97 3.25 3.21
C ALA A 134 -10.05 2.48 2.41
N SER A 135 -11.17 3.14 2.07
CA SER A 135 -12.21 2.51 1.24
C SER A 135 -11.71 2.27 -0.20
N LEU A 136 -11.87 1.07 -0.76
CA LEU A 136 -11.51 0.81 -2.17
C LEU A 136 -12.47 1.50 -3.16
N GLU A 137 -13.67 1.84 -2.72
CA GLU A 137 -14.66 2.52 -3.58
C GLU A 137 -14.29 3.99 -3.78
N GLU A 138 -13.72 4.61 -2.75
CA GLU A 138 -13.45 6.04 -2.73
C GLU A 138 -11.97 6.36 -2.95
N ASP A 139 -11.06 5.51 -2.46
CA ASP A 139 -9.64 5.79 -2.44
C ASP A 139 -8.89 5.18 -3.63
N SER A 140 -8.47 6.06 -4.54
CA SER A 140 -7.71 5.71 -5.73
C SER A 140 -6.32 5.13 -5.45
N PHE A 141 -5.72 5.45 -4.31
CA PHE A 141 -4.42 4.97 -3.90
C PHE A 141 -4.53 3.59 -3.25
N ALA A 142 -5.54 3.37 -2.41
CA ALA A 142 -5.86 2.05 -1.89
C ALA A 142 -6.16 1.05 -3.02
N ARG A 143 -6.93 1.46 -4.04
CA ARG A 143 -7.15 0.65 -5.26
C ARG A 143 -5.85 0.31 -5.99
N LEU A 144 -4.93 1.26 -6.12
CA LEU A 144 -3.67 1.00 -6.80
C LEU A 144 -2.88 -0.14 -6.12
N ILE A 145 -2.93 -0.21 -4.79
CA ILE A 145 -2.19 -1.19 -3.99
C ILE A 145 -2.94 -2.52 -3.91
N TRP A 146 -4.24 -2.46 -3.61
CA TRP A 146 -5.07 -3.58 -3.19
C TRP A 146 -6.06 -4.09 -4.24
N ASN A 147 -6.02 -3.63 -5.50
CA ASN A 147 -6.90 -4.17 -6.54
C ASN A 147 -6.29 -5.43 -7.20
N THR A 148 -7.17 -6.38 -7.54
CA THR A 148 -6.85 -7.71 -8.08
C THR A 148 -6.22 -7.68 -9.47
N ASP A 149 -6.47 -6.61 -10.21
CA ASP A 149 -5.93 -6.33 -11.54
C ASP A 149 -4.49 -5.78 -11.51
N ARG A 150 -3.84 -5.75 -10.33
CA ARG A 150 -2.54 -5.11 -10.07
C ARG A 150 -2.56 -3.60 -10.31
N GLY A 151 -3.71 -2.98 -10.10
CA GLY A 151 -3.92 -1.55 -10.33
C GLY A 151 -3.90 -1.18 -11.81
N LYS A 152 -4.05 -2.12 -12.75
CA LYS A 152 -4.06 -1.82 -14.20
C LYS A 152 -5.17 -0.87 -14.59
N GLU A 153 -6.39 -1.08 -14.11
CA GLU A 153 -7.56 -0.23 -14.33
C GLU A 153 -7.32 1.14 -13.70
N GLU A 154 -6.77 1.20 -12.49
CA GLU A 154 -6.46 2.47 -11.83
C GLU A 154 -5.34 3.23 -12.56
N LEU A 155 -4.29 2.54 -13.01
CA LEU A 155 -3.23 3.12 -13.84
C LEU A 155 -3.77 3.59 -15.19
N THR A 156 -4.65 2.82 -15.82
CA THR A 156 -5.33 3.18 -17.07
C THR A 156 -6.23 4.39 -16.86
N ARG A 157 -7.00 4.43 -15.77
CA ARG A 157 -7.84 5.57 -15.38
C ARG A 157 -7.01 6.83 -15.17
N ARG A 158 -5.91 6.73 -14.43
CA ARG A 158 -4.96 7.84 -14.22
C ARG A 158 -4.31 8.28 -15.54
N ALA A 159 -3.97 7.36 -16.43
CA ALA A 159 -3.42 7.69 -17.74
C ALA A 159 -4.46 8.40 -18.64
N ALA A 160 -5.72 7.95 -18.62
CA ALA A 160 -6.82 8.60 -19.31
C ALA A 160 -7.07 10.02 -18.77
N GLN A 161 -7.06 10.18 -17.44
CA GLN A 161 -7.20 11.48 -16.79
C GLN A 161 -6.08 12.43 -17.18
N ARG A 162 -4.81 12.00 -17.15
CA ARG A 162 -3.68 12.82 -17.61
C ARG A 162 -3.81 13.25 -19.08
N ARG A 163 -4.34 12.37 -19.94
CA ARG A 163 -4.60 12.72 -21.35
C ARG A 163 -5.72 13.76 -21.48
N ALA A 164 -6.79 13.62 -20.71
CA ALA A 164 -7.87 14.59 -20.66
C ALA A 164 -7.36 15.96 -20.17
N ASP A 165 -6.57 15.98 -19.08
CA ASP A 165 -5.98 17.20 -18.52
C ASP A 165 -5.02 17.87 -19.52
N ALA A 166 -4.20 17.09 -20.23
CA ALA A 166 -3.29 17.60 -21.26
C ALA A 166 -4.06 18.19 -22.45
N ALA A 167 -5.10 17.51 -22.92
CA ALA A 167 -5.97 18.01 -23.99
C ALA A 167 -6.67 19.32 -23.58
N GLN A 168 -7.14 19.41 -22.33
CA GLN A 168 -7.77 20.62 -21.81
C GLN A 168 -6.78 21.80 -21.72
N ARG A 169 -5.54 21.55 -21.30
CA ARG A 169 -4.48 22.58 -21.31
C ARG A 169 -4.14 23.05 -22.72
N GLU A 170 -4.15 22.16 -23.71
CA GLU A 170 -3.89 22.53 -25.11
C GLU A 170 -5.02 23.37 -25.71
N ILE A 171 -6.28 23.08 -25.36
CA ILE A 171 -7.45 23.88 -25.76
C ILE A 171 -7.33 25.29 -25.18
N VAL A 172 -7.07 25.42 -23.87
CA VAL A 172 -6.90 26.74 -23.22
C VAL A 172 -5.76 27.53 -23.85
N ARG A 173 -4.63 26.87 -24.16
CA ARG A 173 -3.49 27.53 -24.80
C ARG A 173 -3.81 28.02 -26.22
N LYS A 174 -4.57 27.24 -27.00
CA LYS A 174 -5.01 27.66 -28.35
C LYS A 174 -5.97 28.84 -28.30
N ASP A 175 -6.90 28.85 -27.35
CA ASP A 175 -7.81 29.98 -27.12
C ASP A 175 -7.07 31.26 -26.69
N GLU A 176 -6.07 31.15 -25.81
CA GLU A 176 -5.21 32.29 -25.44
C GLU A 176 -4.39 32.80 -26.63
N THR A 177 -3.85 31.90 -27.46
CA THR A 177 -3.07 32.28 -28.64
C THR A 177 -3.93 33.00 -29.68
N GLN A 178 -5.17 32.53 -29.90
CA GLN A 178 -6.12 33.20 -30.81
C GLN A 178 -6.59 34.56 -30.30
N ARG A 179 -6.77 34.71 -28.98
CA ARG A 179 -7.11 36.01 -28.38
C ARG A 179 -5.99 37.02 -28.55
N LEU A 180 -4.74 36.59 -28.39
CA LEU A 180 -3.58 37.47 -28.57
C LEU A 180 -3.38 37.86 -30.04
N SER A 181 -3.53 36.93 -30.98
CA SER A 181 -3.42 37.25 -32.41
C SER A 181 -4.53 38.17 -32.92
N HIS A 182 -5.73 38.13 -32.32
CA HIS A 182 -6.83 39.01 -32.71
C HIS A 182 -6.69 40.44 -32.15
N ILE A 183 -5.88 40.64 -31.10
CA ILE A 183 -5.55 41.97 -30.56
C ILE A 183 -4.49 42.65 -31.43
N GLU A 184 -3.54 41.89 -32.00
CA GLU A 184 -2.50 42.42 -32.90
C GLU A 184 -3.01 42.82 -34.30
N GLU A 185 -4.20 42.39 -34.72
CA GLU A 185 -4.81 42.77 -36.01
C GLU A 185 -5.66 44.07 -35.93
N ILE A 186 -5.84 44.65 -34.75
CA ILE A 186 -6.69 45.84 -34.53
C ILE A 186 -5.86 47.13 -34.35
N ASP A 187 -4.53 47.03 -34.23
CA ASP A 187 -3.58 48.16 -34.31
C ASP A 187 -3.01 48.35 -35.73
#